data_AF-A0A2H0WG17-F1
#
_entry.id   AF-A0A2H0WG17-F1
#
_cell.length_a   1.000
_cell.length_b   1.000
_cell.length_c   1.000
_cell.angle_alpha   90.00
_cell.angle_beta   90.00
_cell.angle_gamma   90.00
#
_symmetry.space_group_name_H-M   'P 1'
#
loop_
_entity.id
_entity.type
_entity.pdbx_description
1 polymer ?
#
loop_
_entity_poly.entity_id
_entity_poly.type
_entity_poly.pdbx_seq_one_letter_code
_entity_poly.pdbx_strand_id
1 'polypeptide(L)'
;MNSVQRSQFKDLFLQETPWIDVRAPIEFDLGSVPGATNLPLLTDNERHQIGLCYKTHGQSAAVELGHQLVSGEIRAARLRSWMDQIRQRPKSIVYCFRGGLRSQIVQTWLLEQGLDRPIVDGGYKALRRFFIETLEESVARSEFLVVSGPTGSGKTRYLHSQQTSFIDLEDLARHRGSAFGALPDPQPSQVNFENILALAFLRLSDGHGPVLIENESRMIGQRALPEILHRKMQSSKKLVLKIGLEERVENIFRDYILESSLGVDGDLQKFEDFRRAVRAISRKLGGARTQEILSDLDISHQEFQSGLGLESNRHWIRKLLVWYYDPLYDRSSK
;
A
#
# COMPACT_ATOMS: atom_id res chain seq x y z
N MET A 1 -19.49 -24.13 15.76
CA MET A 1 -18.36 -23.17 15.86
C MET A 1 -18.84 -21.85 15.27
N ASN A 2 -18.59 -20.75 15.96
CA ASN A 2 -18.92 -19.41 15.48
C ASN A 2 -18.01 -19.09 14.27
N SER A 3 -18.58 -18.90 13.09
CA SER A 3 -17.81 -18.62 11.87
C SER A 3 -18.46 -17.56 10.99
N VAL A 4 -17.60 -16.72 10.40
CA VAL A 4 -17.98 -15.71 9.42
C VAL A 4 -18.07 -16.35 8.04
N GLN A 5 -19.21 -16.16 7.40
CA GLN A 5 -19.49 -16.63 6.06
C GLN A 5 -19.17 -15.55 5.01
N ARG A 6 -18.95 -15.99 3.77
CA ARG A 6 -18.62 -15.10 2.64
C ARG A 6 -19.64 -13.98 2.43
N SER A 7 -20.93 -14.25 2.65
CA SER A 7 -22.00 -13.26 2.52
C SER A 7 -21.84 -12.06 3.45
N GLN A 8 -21.10 -12.19 4.55
CA GLN A 8 -20.89 -11.14 5.53
C GLN A 8 -19.65 -10.28 5.24
N PHE A 9 -18.79 -10.69 4.30
CA PHE A 9 -17.50 -10.03 4.09
C PHE A 9 -17.64 -8.55 3.73
N LYS A 10 -18.56 -8.21 2.80
CA LYS A 10 -18.80 -6.82 2.40
C LYS A 10 -19.08 -5.94 3.62
N ASP A 11 -20.06 -6.31 4.44
CA ASP A 11 -20.48 -5.52 5.59
C ASP A 11 -19.35 -5.40 6.62
N LEU A 12 -18.60 -6.47 6.87
CA LEU A 12 -17.49 -6.46 7.81
C LEU A 12 -16.37 -5.50 7.38
N PHE A 13 -16.09 -5.42 6.08
CA PHE A 13 -15.10 -4.48 5.54
C PHE A 13 -15.59 -3.04 5.54
N LEU A 14 -16.86 -2.79 5.24
CA LEU A 14 -17.46 -1.46 5.30
C LEU A 14 -17.57 -0.95 6.74
N GLN A 15 -17.76 -1.84 7.72
CA GLN A 15 -17.76 -1.52 9.14
C GLN A 15 -16.36 -1.43 9.77
N GLU A 16 -15.30 -1.55 8.96
CA GLU A 16 -13.90 -1.53 9.41
C GLU A 16 -13.63 -2.53 10.55
N THR A 17 -14.21 -3.72 10.44
CA THR A 17 -14.06 -4.75 11.47
C THR A 17 -12.59 -5.11 11.65
N PRO A 18 -12.07 -5.19 12.89
CA PRO A 18 -10.69 -5.55 13.13
C PRO A 18 -10.42 -7.03 12.88
N TRP A 19 -9.24 -7.35 12.35
CA TRP A 19 -8.85 -8.71 12.00
C TRP A 19 -7.58 -9.14 12.72
N ILE A 20 -7.54 -10.39 13.18
CA ILE A 20 -6.38 -11.04 13.78
C ILE A 20 -5.91 -12.14 12.82
N ASP A 21 -4.74 -11.93 12.22
CA ASP A 21 -4.09 -12.93 11.38
C ASP A 21 -3.21 -13.83 12.25
N VAL A 22 -3.59 -15.10 12.40
CA VAL A 22 -2.83 -16.07 13.20
C VAL A 22 -1.85 -16.91 12.37
N ARG A 23 -1.64 -16.55 11.10
CA ARG A 23 -0.60 -17.16 10.25
C ARG A 23 0.79 -16.69 10.70
N ALA A 24 1.82 -17.41 10.26
CA ALA A 24 3.20 -17.03 10.57
C ALA A 24 3.56 -15.70 9.87
N PRO A 25 4.54 -14.93 10.39
CA PRO A 25 4.94 -13.64 9.82
C PRO A 25 5.24 -13.70 8.32
N ILE A 26 5.95 -14.73 7.84
CA ILE A 26 6.26 -14.87 6.41
C ILE A 26 5.01 -15.00 5.52
N GLU A 27 3.91 -15.56 6.04
CA GLU A 27 2.65 -15.65 5.31
C GLU A 27 1.91 -14.31 5.30
N PHE A 28 2.04 -13.52 6.38
CA PHE A 28 1.45 -12.20 6.52
C PHE A 28 2.13 -11.18 5.61
N ASP A 29 3.46 -11.19 5.56
CA ASP A 29 4.28 -10.29 4.74
C ASP A 29 4.03 -10.47 3.23
N LEU A 30 3.76 -11.71 2.80
CA LEU A 30 3.37 -12.00 1.42
C LEU A 30 2.04 -11.35 1.04
N GLY A 31 1.12 -11.23 2.01
CA GLY A 31 -0.13 -10.52 1.84
C GLY A 31 -1.16 -10.90 2.90
N SER A 32 -1.92 -9.92 3.37
CA SER A 32 -2.87 -10.04 4.47
C SER A 32 -4.11 -9.18 4.21
N VAL A 33 -5.11 -9.32 5.08
CA VAL A 33 -6.29 -8.46 5.05
C VAL A 33 -5.88 -7.02 5.40
N PRO A 34 -6.34 -5.99 4.67
CA PRO A 34 -6.03 -4.60 5.01
C PRO A 34 -6.39 -4.27 6.47
N GLY A 35 -5.46 -3.67 7.21
CA GLY A 35 -5.64 -3.31 8.62
C GLY A 35 -5.56 -4.47 9.62
N ALA A 36 -5.28 -5.70 9.18
CA ALA A 36 -5.11 -6.83 10.09
C ALA A 36 -3.87 -6.71 10.98
N THR A 37 -3.97 -7.18 12.21
CA THR A 37 -2.84 -7.33 13.13
C THR A 37 -2.35 -8.78 13.10
N ASN A 38 -1.07 -9.01 12.81
CA ASN A 38 -0.49 -10.34 12.87
C ASN A 38 -0.17 -10.73 14.32
N LEU A 39 -0.88 -11.74 14.83
CA LEU A 39 -0.64 -12.35 16.13
C LEU A 39 -0.49 -13.86 15.91
N PRO A 40 0.70 -14.31 15.49
CA PRO A 40 0.89 -15.64 14.93
C PRO A 40 0.62 -16.75 15.96
N LEU A 41 -0.12 -17.78 15.55
CA LEU A 41 -0.15 -19.04 16.31
C LEU A 41 1.20 -19.76 16.24
N LEU A 42 1.98 -19.57 15.17
CA LEU A 42 3.26 -20.23 14.95
C LEU A 42 4.27 -19.21 14.40
N THR A 43 5.51 -19.26 14.92
CA THR A 43 6.63 -18.55 14.28
C THR A 43 6.97 -19.18 12.92
N ASP A 44 7.78 -18.51 12.10
CA ASP A 44 8.20 -19.05 10.80
C ASP A 44 8.95 -20.38 10.93
N ASN A 45 9.79 -20.51 11.95
CA ASN A 45 10.53 -21.73 12.25
C ASN A 45 9.59 -22.86 12.71
N GLU A 46 8.69 -22.59 13.66
CA GLU A 46 7.70 -23.57 14.13
C GLU A 46 6.79 -24.03 12.98
N ARG A 47 6.33 -23.10 12.14
CA ARG A 47 5.54 -23.41 10.94
C ARG A 47 6.32 -24.33 9.99
N HIS A 48 7.61 -24.07 9.79
CA HIS A 48 8.46 -24.91 8.95
C HIS A 48 8.57 -26.33 9.51
N GLN A 49 8.87 -26.47 10.81
CA GLN A 49 8.99 -27.77 11.49
C GLN A 49 7.69 -28.57 11.45
N ILE A 50 6.56 -27.93 11.77
CA ILE A 50 5.23 -28.57 11.74
C ILE A 50 4.84 -28.94 10.30
N GLY A 51 5.14 -28.08 9.32
CA GLY A 51 4.90 -28.37 7.91
C GLY A 51 5.71 -29.58 7.42
N LEU A 52 6.96 -29.70 7.84
CA LEU A 52 7.81 -30.86 7.54
C LEU A 52 7.26 -32.13 8.20
N CYS A 53 6.91 -32.06 9.49
CA CYS A 53 6.30 -33.17 10.22
C CYS A 53 4.99 -33.63 9.58
N TYR A 54 4.10 -32.70 9.20
CA TYR A 54 2.87 -33.01 8.49
C TYR A 54 3.12 -33.78 7.18
N LYS A 55 4.11 -33.34 6.40
CA LYS A 55 4.45 -33.97 5.12
C LYS A 55 5.04 -35.38 5.29
N THR A 56 5.74 -35.62 6.39
CA THR A 56 6.52 -36.85 6.61
C THR A 56 5.78 -37.88 7.48
N HIS A 57 5.04 -37.43 8.49
CA HIS A 57 4.43 -38.25 9.54
C HIS A 57 2.91 -38.04 9.66
N GLY A 58 2.31 -37.18 8.83
CA GLY A 58 0.87 -36.97 8.76
C GLY A 58 0.33 -35.97 9.80
N GLN A 59 -0.99 -35.79 9.79
CA GLN A 59 -1.66 -34.73 10.56
C GLN A 59 -1.52 -34.91 12.07
N SER A 60 -1.74 -36.11 12.60
CA SER A 60 -1.73 -36.35 14.04
C SER A 60 -0.38 -35.99 14.67
N ALA A 61 0.72 -36.43 14.06
CA ALA A 61 2.07 -36.13 14.52
C ALA A 61 2.38 -34.61 14.46
N ALA A 62 1.88 -33.93 13.43
CA ALA A 62 2.07 -32.48 13.29
C ALA A 62 1.31 -31.69 14.36
N VAL A 63 0.12 -32.17 14.78
CA VAL A 63 -0.66 -31.56 15.87
C VAL A 63 0.03 -31.79 17.20
N GLU A 64 0.52 -32.99 17.46
CA GLU A 64 1.27 -33.31 18.67
C GLU A 64 2.53 -32.44 18.79
N LEU A 65 3.33 -32.35 17.71
CA LEU A 65 4.48 -31.46 17.65
C LEU A 65 4.08 -29.99 17.87
N GLY A 66 2.94 -29.56 17.31
CA GLY A 66 2.40 -28.23 17.55
C GLY A 66 2.11 -27.95 19.02
N HIS A 67 1.52 -28.91 19.74
CA HIS A 67 1.27 -28.78 21.17
C HIS A 67 2.56 -28.77 21.99
N GLN A 68 3.59 -29.51 21.57
CA GLN A 68 4.90 -29.50 22.23
C GLN A 68 5.59 -28.13 22.05
N LEU A 69 5.64 -27.62 20.81
CA LEU A 69 6.29 -26.35 20.48
C LEU A 69 5.56 -25.14 21.06
N VAL A 70 4.23 -25.19 21.16
CA VAL A 70 3.38 -24.11 21.67
C VAL A 70 2.79 -24.51 23.02
N SER A 71 3.66 -24.63 24.02
CA SER A 71 3.33 -25.03 25.39
C SER A 71 3.83 -24.02 26.42
N GLY A 72 3.40 -24.20 27.69
CA GLY A 72 3.86 -23.41 28.83
C GLY A 72 3.75 -21.90 28.60
N GLU A 73 4.86 -21.20 28.83
CA GLU A 73 4.92 -19.74 28.72
C GLU A 73 4.70 -19.23 27.29
N ILE A 74 5.08 -19.99 26.26
CA ILE A 74 4.86 -19.60 24.86
C ILE A 74 3.36 -19.55 24.56
N ARG A 75 2.62 -20.59 24.99
CA ARG A 75 1.17 -20.62 24.88
C ARG A 75 0.54 -19.45 25.66
N ALA A 76 0.97 -19.24 26.89
CA ALA A 76 0.44 -18.16 27.74
C ALA A 76 0.70 -16.77 27.13
N ALA A 77 1.87 -16.53 26.56
CA ALA A 77 2.21 -15.28 25.89
C ALA A 77 1.35 -15.02 24.64
N ARG A 78 1.14 -16.04 23.80
CA ARG A 78 0.26 -15.94 22.62
C ARG A 78 -1.19 -15.70 23.00
N LEU A 79 -1.68 -16.39 24.03
CA LEU A 79 -3.02 -16.19 24.54
C LEU A 79 -3.22 -14.77 25.08
N ARG A 80 -2.27 -14.27 25.87
CA ARG A 80 -2.28 -12.88 26.37
C ARG A 80 -2.34 -11.87 25.22
N SER A 81 -1.53 -12.03 24.18
CA SER A 81 -1.52 -11.08 23.06
C SER A 81 -2.85 -11.03 22.31
N TRP A 82 -3.51 -12.17 22.08
CA TRP A 82 -4.84 -12.18 21.48
C TRP A 82 -5.89 -11.56 22.40
N MET A 83 -5.85 -11.86 23.70
CA MET A 83 -6.76 -11.27 24.69
C MET A 83 -6.63 -9.76 24.78
N ASP A 84 -5.39 -9.24 24.77
CA ASP A 84 -5.12 -7.81 24.81
C ASP A 84 -5.65 -7.11 23.55
N GLN A 85 -5.44 -7.70 22.37
CA GLN A 85 -6.00 -7.20 21.12
C GLN A 85 -7.53 -7.18 21.14
N ILE A 86 -8.18 -8.24 21.63
CA ILE A 86 -9.64 -8.32 21.74
C ILE A 86 -10.16 -7.30 22.77
N ARG A 87 -9.43 -7.06 23.87
CA ARG A 87 -9.81 -6.03 24.85
C ARG A 87 -9.79 -4.63 24.23
N GLN A 88 -8.78 -4.32 23.43
CA GLN A 88 -8.68 -3.05 22.71
C GLN A 88 -9.66 -2.95 21.54
N ARG A 89 -9.95 -4.08 20.89
CA ARG A 89 -10.77 -4.18 19.68
C ARG A 89 -11.78 -5.34 19.82
N PRO A 90 -12.90 -5.14 20.54
CA PRO A 90 -13.81 -6.23 20.93
C PRO A 90 -14.43 -7.01 19.78
N LYS A 91 -14.61 -6.39 18.61
CA LYS A 91 -15.20 -7.04 17.43
C LYS A 91 -14.18 -7.82 16.58
N SER A 92 -12.98 -8.08 17.09
CA SER A 92 -11.92 -8.73 16.33
C SER A 92 -12.31 -10.12 15.84
N ILE A 93 -12.07 -10.39 14.55
CA ILE A 93 -12.31 -11.68 13.89
C ILE A 93 -10.97 -12.37 13.65
N VAL A 94 -10.89 -13.67 13.97
CA VAL A 94 -9.68 -14.46 13.81
C VAL A 94 -9.67 -15.17 12.46
N TYR A 95 -8.55 -15.16 11.75
CA TYR A 95 -8.39 -15.97 10.54
C TYR A 95 -7.01 -16.60 10.43
N CYS A 96 -6.96 -17.77 9.79
CA CYS A 96 -5.74 -18.37 9.30
C CYS A 96 -5.82 -18.52 7.77
N PHE A 97 -4.90 -19.26 7.15
CA PHE A 97 -4.85 -19.34 5.68
C PHE A 97 -6.12 -19.93 5.04
N ARG A 98 -6.70 -20.99 5.63
CA ARG A 98 -7.86 -21.71 5.06
C ARG A 98 -9.04 -21.87 6.03
N GLY A 99 -9.05 -21.18 7.16
CA GLY A 99 -10.11 -21.31 8.17
C GLY A 99 -10.12 -22.68 8.88
N GLY A 100 -8.99 -23.40 8.85
CA GLY A 100 -8.87 -24.74 9.42
C GLY A 100 -8.29 -24.76 10.84
N LEU A 101 -7.53 -25.81 11.14
CA LEU A 101 -7.08 -26.14 12.48
C LEU A 101 -6.40 -24.99 13.24
N ARG A 102 -5.57 -24.18 12.57
CA ARG A 102 -4.85 -23.07 13.23
C ARG A 102 -5.80 -22.06 13.86
N SER A 103 -6.79 -21.57 13.11
CA SER A 103 -7.78 -20.63 13.64
C SER A 103 -8.72 -21.30 14.65
N GLN A 104 -9.01 -22.60 14.48
CA GLN A 104 -9.82 -23.36 15.43
C GLN A 104 -9.12 -23.52 16.79
N ILE A 105 -7.81 -23.83 16.82
CA ILE A 105 -7.03 -23.92 18.06
C ILE A 105 -7.06 -22.58 18.80
N VAL A 106 -6.83 -21.47 18.09
CA VAL A 106 -6.90 -20.13 18.69
C VAL A 106 -8.29 -19.83 19.22
N GLN A 107 -9.34 -20.14 18.45
CA GLN A 107 -10.73 -19.98 18.87
C GLN A 107 -11.03 -20.78 20.14
N THR A 108 -10.58 -22.04 20.22
CA THR A 108 -10.76 -22.88 21.42
C THR A 108 -10.05 -22.28 22.63
N TRP A 109 -8.79 -21.86 22.49
CA TRP A 109 -8.05 -21.27 23.62
C TRP A 109 -8.66 -19.94 24.09
N LEU A 110 -9.20 -19.13 23.18
CA LEU A 110 -9.94 -17.93 23.55
C LEU A 110 -11.26 -18.27 24.24
N LEU A 111 -11.98 -19.29 23.77
CA LEU A 111 -13.22 -19.76 24.38
C LEU A 111 -13.00 -20.30 25.80
N GLU A 112 -11.90 -21.00 26.04
CA GLU A 112 -11.47 -21.44 27.39
C GLU A 112 -11.28 -20.26 28.35
N GLN A 113 -10.99 -19.05 27.83
CA GLN A 113 -10.89 -17.80 28.60
C GLN A 113 -12.21 -17.01 28.62
N GLY A 114 -13.32 -17.58 28.14
CA GLY A 114 -14.63 -16.93 28.05
C GLY A 114 -14.78 -15.94 26.89
N LEU A 115 -13.84 -15.92 25.94
CA LEU A 115 -13.87 -15.04 24.77
C LEU A 115 -14.30 -15.81 23.51
N ASP A 116 -15.61 -15.89 23.26
CA ASP A 116 -16.10 -16.41 21.99
C ASP A 116 -15.85 -15.39 20.86
N ARG A 117 -14.96 -15.73 19.92
CA ARG A 117 -14.66 -14.93 18.73
C ARG A 117 -14.90 -15.75 17.46
N PRO A 118 -15.55 -15.19 16.43
CA PRO A 118 -15.76 -15.91 15.18
C PRO A 118 -14.44 -16.10 14.43
N ILE A 119 -14.36 -17.21 13.69
CA ILE A 119 -13.30 -17.46 12.70
C ILE A 119 -13.80 -17.28 11.28
N VAL A 120 -12.93 -16.98 10.32
CA VAL A 120 -13.32 -16.87 8.91
C VAL A 120 -13.41 -18.24 8.25
N ASP A 121 -14.59 -18.61 7.73
CA ASP A 121 -14.75 -19.79 6.90
C ASP A 121 -13.93 -19.65 5.60
N GLY A 122 -13.16 -20.69 5.27
CA GLY A 122 -12.20 -20.65 4.15
C GLY A 122 -10.99 -19.71 4.35
N GLY A 123 -10.90 -18.99 5.47
CA GLY A 123 -9.76 -18.18 5.89
C GLY A 123 -9.34 -17.08 4.92
N TYR A 124 -8.05 -16.72 4.96
CA TYR A 124 -7.48 -15.72 4.06
C TYR A 124 -7.67 -16.05 2.58
N LYS A 125 -7.69 -17.35 2.21
CA LYS A 125 -7.95 -17.76 0.82
C LYS A 125 -9.33 -17.30 0.34
N ALA A 126 -10.36 -17.42 1.18
CA ALA A 126 -11.71 -16.95 0.86
C ALA A 126 -11.77 -15.42 0.81
N LEU A 127 -11.15 -14.73 1.77
CA LEU A 127 -11.07 -13.27 1.81
C LEU A 127 -10.34 -12.70 0.58
N ARG A 128 -9.22 -13.31 0.19
CA ARG A 128 -8.45 -12.91 -0.98
C ARG A 128 -9.24 -13.08 -2.27
N ARG A 129 -9.97 -14.20 -2.39
CA ARG A 129 -10.87 -14.42 -3.52
C ARG A 129 -11.97 -13.36 -3.57
N PHE A 130 -12.55 -13.02 -2.42
CA PHE A 130 -13.53 -11.95 -2.33
C PHE A 130 -12.97 -10.60 -2.81
N PHE A 131 -11.75 -10.22 -2.44
CA PHE A 131 -11.12 -8.98 -2.93
C PHE A 131 -10.94 -8.98 -4.45
N ILE A 132 -10.46 -10.09 -5.02
CA ILE A 132 -10.27 -10.21 -6.48
C ILE A 132 -11.60 -10.04 -7.21
N GLU A 133 -12.63 -10.80 -6.81
CA GLU A 133 -13.96 -10.76 -7.44
C GLU A 133 -14.62 -9.38 -7.25
N THR A 134 -14.49 -8.78 -6.07
CA THR A 134 -15.00 -7.42 -5.78
C THR A 134 -14.37 -6.37 -6.68
N LEU A 135 -13.05 -6.46 -6.92
CA LEU A 135 -12.36 -5.54 -7.80
C LEU A 135 -12.81 -5.72 -9.25
N GLU A 136 -12.92 -6.97 -9.72
CA GLU A 136 -13.39 -7.27 -11.07
C GLU A 136 -14.80 -6.72 -11.33
N GLU A 137 -15.74 -7.00 -10.43
CA GLU A 137 -17.10 -6.47 -10.50
C GLU A 137 -17.13 -4.95 -10.44
N SER A 138 -16.35 -4.36 -9.53
CA SER A 138 -16.32 -2.90 -9.34
C SER A 138 -15.74 -2.17 -10.53
N VAL A 139 -14.67 -2.68 -11.14
CA VAL A 139 -14.06 -2.10 -12.35
C VAL A 139 -15.00 -2.24 -13.54
N ALA A 140 -15.70 -3.36 -13.67
CA ALA A 140 -16.64 -3.59 -14.77
C ALA A 140 -17.80 -2.58 -14.76
N ARG A 141 -18.39 -2.34 -13.58
CA ARG A 141 -19.52 -1.41 -13.41
C ARG A 141 -19.14 0.07 -13.40
N SER A 142 -17.88 0.40 -13.09
CA SER A 142 -17.46 1.79 -12.95
C SER A 142 -17.30 2.47 -14.31
N GLU A 143 -17.76 3.72 -14.39
CA GLU A 143 -17.33 4.65 -15.41
C GLU A 143 -16.15 5.44 -14.87
N PHE A 144 -15.02 5.45 -15.57
CA PHE A 144 -13.85 6.22 -15.15
C PHE A 144 -13.73 7.54 -15.91
N LEU A 145 -13.27 8.55 -15.19
CA LEU A 145 -12.71 9.75 -15.78
C LEU A 145 -11.25 9.86 -15.32
N VAL A 146 -10.34 9.53 -16.22
CA VAL A 146 -8.91 9.41 -15.93
C VAL A 146 -8.28 10.79 -15.88
N VAL A 147 -7.80 11.18 -14.70
CA VAL A 147 -7.14 12.46 -14.46
C VAL A 147 -5.68 12.37 -14.93
N SER A 148 -5.38 13.09 -16.01
CA SER A 148 -4.07 13.15 -16.64
C SER A 148 -3.52 14.56 -16.56
N GLY A 149 -2.21 14.69 -16.71
CA GLY A 149 -1.51 15.96 -16.76
C GLY A 149 -0.01 15.73 -16.62
N PRO A 150 0.82 16.72 -17.01
CA PRO A 150 2.25 16.59 -16.84
C PRO A 150 2.65 16.52 -15.36
N THR A 151 3.87 16.07 -15.06
CA THR A 151 4.40 16.05 -13.69
C THR A 151 4.33 17.44 -13.05
N GLY A 152 3.96 17.50 -11.76
CA GLY A 152 3.74 18.77 -11.04
C GLY A 152 2.40 19.43 -11.32
N SER A 153 1.50 18.80 -12.09
CA SER A 153 0.18 19.37 -12.39
C SER A 153 -0.83 19.37 -11.23
N GLY A 154 -0.46 18.83 -10.07
CA GLY A 154 -1.35 18.78 -8.92
C GLY A 154 -2.51 17.79 -9.05
N LYS A 155 -2.34 16.68 -9.81
CA LYS A 155 -3.37 15.64 -10.02
C LYS A 155 -3.96 15.14 -8.69
N THR A 156 -3.10 14.76 -7.75
CA THR A 156 -3.50 14.29 -6.43
C THR A 156 -4.32 15.36 -5.70
N ARG A 157 -3.82 16.61 -5.62
CA ARG A 157 -4.56 17.73 -5.02
C ARG A 157 -5.92 17.97 -5.69
N TYR A 158 -5.98 17.86 -7.02
CA TYR A 158 -7.21 17.94 -7.77
C TYR A 158 -8.18 16.84 -7.34
N LEU A 159 -7.76 15.57 -7.30
CA LEU A 159 -8.60 14.44 -6.88
C LEU A 159 -9.22 14.67 -5.49
N HIS A 160 -8.39 15.03 -4.51
CA HIS A 160 -8.85 15.28 -3.13
C HIS A 160 -9.73 16.53 -2.99
N SER A 161 -9.67 17.47 -3.95
CA SER A 161 -10.56 18.64 -3.96
C SER A 161 -11.96 18.35 -4.52
N GLN A 162 -12.15 17.21 -5.17
CA GLN A 162 -13.44 16.87 -5.78
C GLN A 162 -14.40 16.23 -4.76
N GLN A 163 -15.68 16.51 -4.94
CA GLN A 163 -16.76 15.88 -4.15
C GLN A 163 -17.20 14.53 -4.74
N THR A 164 -16.70 14.17 -5.93
CA THR A 164 -17.02 12.89 -6.59
C THR A 164 -16.11 11.78 -6.11
N SER A 165 -16.55 10.53 -6.26
CA SER A 165 -15.75 9.33 -5.98
C SER A 165 -14.42 9.35 -6.73
N PHE A 166 -13.33 9.03 -6.03
CA PHE A 166 -12.01 8.90 -6.64
C PHE A 166 -11.20 7.74 -6.06
N ILE A 167 -10.21 7.30 -6.84
CA ILE A 167 -9.17 6.35 -6.43
C ILE A 167 -7.81 7.03 -6.64
N ASP A 168 -7.09 7.24 -5.54
CA ASP A 168 -5.70 7.71 -5.52
C ASP A 168 -4.78 6.49 -5.58
N LEU A 169 -4.25 6.18 -6.77
CA LEU A 169 -3.48 4.97 -6.99
C LEU A 169 -2.07 5.08 -6.40
N GLU A 170 -1.48 6.27 -6.44
CA GLU A 170 -0.17 6.54 -5.83
C GLU A 170 -0.23 6.35 -4.30
N ASP A 171 -1.25 6.87 -3.62
CA ASP A 171 -1.43 6.70 -2.17
C ASP A 171 -1.61 5.21 -1.78
N LEU A 172 -2.50 4.49 -2.48
CA LEU A 172 -2.71 3.05 -2.22
C LEU A 172 -1.45 2.23 -2.48
N ALA A 173 -0.59 2.65 -3.42
CA ALA A 173 0.69 2.02 -3.71
C ALA A 173 1.84 2.53 -2.83
N ARG A 174 1.58 3.50 -1.93
CA ARG A 174 2.61 4.26 -1.19
C ARG A 174 3.75 4.69 -2.11
N HIS A 175 3.38 5.32 -3.22
CA HIS A 175 4.31 5.82 -4.21
C HIS A 175 4.30 7.35 -4.23
N ARG A 176 5.49 7.93 -4.44
CA ARG A 176 5.65 9.29 -4.94
C ARG A 176 6.67 9.22 -6.07
N GLY A 177 6.38 9.91 -7.17
CA GLY A 177 7.10 9.81 -8.43
C GLY A 177 8.64 9.75 -8.32
N SER A 178 9.25 8.94 -9.19
CA SER A 178 10.62 8.42 -9.02
C SER A 178 11.78 9.43 -8.92
N ALA A 179 11.67 10.66 -9.44
CA ALA A 179 12.79 11.61 -9.46
C ALA A 179 12.76 12.64 -8.33
N PHE A 180 11.66 12.75 -7.58
CA PHE A 180 11.55 13.67 -6.44
C PHE A 180 11.65 12.94 -5.09
N GLY A 181 11.97 11.65 -5.11
CA GLY A 181 12.30 10.85 -3.94
C GLY A 181 11.19 9.90 -3.51
N ALA A 182 11.59 8.81 -2.85
CA ALA A 182 10.67 7.83 -2.29
C ALA A 182 9.99 8.37 -1.02
N LEU A 183 8.82 7.82 -0.70
CA LEU A 183 8.22 7.94 0.63
C LEU A 183 9.09 7.22 1.67
N PRO A 184 9.07 7.65 2.94
CA PRO A 184 9.77 6.94 4.03
C PRO A 184 9.28 5.49 4.18
N ASP A 185 7.98 5.27 3.95
CA ASP A 185 7.36 3.96 4.06
C ASP A 185 7.58 3.11 2.80
N PRO A 186 7.86 1.80 2.95
CA PRO A 186 7.98 0.90 1.82
C PRO A 186 6.63 0.71 1.12
N GLN A 187 6.68 0.49 -0.19
CA GLN A 187 5.51 0.07 -0.96
C GLN A 187 4.95 -1.24 -0.38
N PRO A 188 3.61 -1.42 -0.37
CA PRO A 188 3.02 -2.69 0.02
C PRO A 188 3.48 -3.83 -0.91
N SER A 189 3.32 -5.08 -0.46
CA SER A 189 3.46 -6.22 -1.36
C SER A 189 2.42 -6.12 -2.50
N GLN A 190 2.65 -6.82 -3.61
CA GLN A 190 1.70 -6.83 -4.73
C GLN A 190 0.29 -7.24 -4.27
N VAL A 191 0.20 -8.26 -3.42
CA VAL A 191 -1.07 -8.77 -2.91
C VAL A 191 -1.75 -7.74 -2.00
N ASN A 192 -0.98 -7.06 -1.14
CA ASN A 192 -1.53 -6.03 -0.26
C ASN A 192 -2.02 -4.81 -1.04
N PHE A 193 -1.27 -4.37 -2.06
CA PHE A 193 -1.72 -3.32 -2.98
C PHE A 193 -3.08 -3.69 -3.61
N GLU A 194 -3.21 -4.89 -4.15
CA GLU A 194 -4.45 -5.33 -4.77
C GLU A 194 -5.61 -5.49 -3.77
N ASN A 195 -5.35 -5.94 -2.54
CA ASN A 195 -6.38 -6.02 -1.49
C ASN A 195 -6.85 -4.62 -1.07
N ILE A 196 -5.92 -3.69 -0.88
CA ILE A 196 -6.20 -2.29 -0.52
C ILE A 196 -7.00 -1.62 -1.66
N LEU A 197 -6.62 -1.85 -2.91
CA LEU A 197 -7.32 -1.36 -4.10
C LEU A 197 -8.75 -1.91 -4.17
N ALA A 198 -8.93 -3.21 -3.98
CA ALA A 198 -10.25 -3.83 -3.94
C ALA A 198 -11.14 -3.24 -2.84
N LEU A 199 -10.58 -2.98 -1.66
CA LEU A 199 -11.29 -2.35 -0.55
C LEU A 199 -11.67 -0.89 -0.87
N ALA A 200 -10.78 -0.13 -1.52
CA ALA A 200 -11.08 1.22 -1.97
C ALA A 200 -12.27 1.22 -2.93
N PHE A 201 -12.27 0.34 -3.93
CA PHE A 201 -13.41 0.16 -4.85
C PHE A 201 -14.70 -0.29 -4.15
N LEU A 202 -14.60 -1.17 -3.15
CA LEU A 202 -15.75 -1.61 -2.37
C LEU A 202 -16.44 -0.43 -1.67
N ARG A 203 -15.65 0.51 -1.13
CA ARG A 203 -16.14 1.72 -0.45
C ARG A 203 -16.83 2.71 -1.39
N LEU A 204 -16.49 2.67 -2.69
CA LEU A 204 -17.15 3.50 -3.70
C LEU A 204 -18.51 2.94 -4.17
N SER A 205 -18.91 1.75 -3.73
CA SER A 205 -20.03 0.99 -4.33
C SER A 205 -21.40 1.65 -4.27
N ASP A 206 -21.58 2.67 -3.42
CA ASP A 206 -22.84 3.42 -3.27
C ASP A 206 -22.81 4.81 -3.95
N GLY A 207 -21.67 5.17 -4.57
CA GLY A 207 -21.48 6.46 -5.23
C GLY A 207 -22.20 6.52 -6.58
N HIS A 208 -22.84 7.66 -6.86
CA HIS A 208 -23.43 7.96 -8.16
C HIS A 208 -22.46 8.83 -8.97
N GLY A 209 -22.11 8.39 -10.19
CA GLY A 209 -21.28 9.15 -11.11
C GLY A 209 -19.93 8.51 -11.44
N PRO A 210 -19.11 9.18 -12.28
CA PRO A 210 -17.83 8.65 -12.69
C PRO A 210 -16.83 8.66 -11.52
N VAL A 211 -16.03 7.60 -11.46
CA VAL A 211 -14.90 7.50 -10.52
C VAL A 211 -13.69 8.16 -11.17
N LEU A 212 -13.15 9.18 -10.51
CA LEU A 212 -11.89 9.79 -10.91
C LEU A 212 -10.72 8.87 -10.54
N ILE A 213 -9.76 8.74 -11.44
CA ILE A 213 -8.59 7.89 -11.21
C ILE A 213 -7.35 8.49 -11.87
N GLU A 214 -6.20 8.37 -11.23
CA GLU A 214 -4.94 8.89 -11.76
C GLU A 214 -4.53 8.18 -13.06
N ASN A 215 -3.99 8.93 -14.02
CA ASN A 215 -3.44 8.38 -15.26
C ASN A 215 -2.08 7.71 -15.03
N GLU A 216 -2.08 6.60 -14.30
CA GLU A 216 -0.87 5.83 -14.05
C GLU A 216 -0.58 4.82 -15.16
N SER A 217 0.72 4.57 -15.36
CA SER A 217 1.16 3.48 -16.23
C SER A 217 0.77 2.12 -15.63
N ARG A 218 1.01 1.03 -16.35
CA ARG A 218 0.82 -0.33 -15.77
C ARG A 218 1.58 -0.50 -14.44
N MET A 219 2.71 0.18 -14.27
CA MET A 219 3.55 0.09 -13.09
C MET A 219 3.49 1.39 -12.28
N ILE A 220 3.26 1.26 -10.98
CA ILE A 220 3.35 2.34 -9.98
C ILE A 220 4.51 1.99 -9.04
N GLY A 221 5.68 2.53 -9.32
CA GLY A 221 6.94 2.04 -8.76
C GLY A 221 7.14 0.56 -9.10
N GLN A 222 7.11 -0.31 -8.08
CA GLN A 222 7.24 -1.77 -8.22
C GLN A 222 5.90 -2.51 -8.22
N ARG A 223 4.78 -1.80 -8.06
CA ARG A 223 3.43 -2.40 -8.05
C ARG A 223 2.83 -2.40 -9.43
N ALA A 224 2.28 -3.53 -9.86
CA ALA A 224 1.56 -3.62 -11.11
C ALA A 224 0.07 -3.36 -10.89
N LEU A 225 -0.55 -2.55 -11.74
CA LEU A 225 -2.00 -2.44 -11.79
C LEU A 225 -2.61 -3.75 -12.30
N PRO A 226 -3.74 -4.19 -11.72
CA PRO A 226 -4.53 -5.29 -12.27
C PRO A 226 -4.90 -5.02 -13.72
N GLU A 227 -4.72 -6.03 -14.57
CA GLU A 227 -4.87 -5.90 -16.02
C GLU A 227 -6.25 -5.40 -16.44
N ILE A 228 -7.28 -5.82 -15.71
CA ILE A 228 -8.66 -5.38 -15.93
C ILE A 228 -8.84 -3.88 -15.70
N LEU A 229 -8.22 -3.33 -14.65
CA LEU A 229 -8.26 -1.92 -14.31
C LEU A 229 -7.47 -1.12 -15.33
N HIS A 230 -6.25 -1.54 -15.64
CA HIS A 230 -5.39 -0.83 -16.59
C HIS A 230 -6.04 -0.72 -17.98
N ARG A 231 -6.59 -1.81 -18.52
CA ARG A 231 -7.31 -1.78 -19.81
C ARG A 231 -8.53 -0.88 -19.79
N LYS A 232 -9.30 -0.90 -18.69
CA LYS A 232 -10.47 -0.02 -18.53
C LYS A 232 -10.06 1.45 -18.45
N MET A 233 -8.97 1.78 -17.76
CA MET A 233 -8.42 3.14 -17.72
C MET A 233 -8.00 3.63 -19.12
N GLN A 234 -7.34 2.77 -19.91
CA GLN A 234 -6.90 3.14 -21.26
C GLN A 234 -8.06 3.50 -22.21
N SER A 235 -9.21 2.85 -22.07
CA SER A 235 -10.41 3.11 -22.90
C SER A 235 -11.34 4.17 -22.32
N SER A 236 -11.05 4.71 -21.13
CA SER A 236 -11.89 5.67 -20.44
C SER A 236 -11.62 7.11 -20.88
N LYS A 237 -12.59 8.00 -20.62
CA LYS A 237 -12.44 9.43 -20.92
C LYS A 237 -11.30 10.00 -20.09
N LYS A 238 -10.54 10.94 -20.66
CA LYS A 238 -9.44 11.62 -19.98
C LYS A 238 -9.83 13.05 -19.63
N LEU A 239 -9.56 13.45 -18.39
CA LEU A 239 -9.58 14.83 -17.94
C LEU A 239 -8.14 15.30 -17.83
N VAL A 240 -7.71 16.19 -18.73
CA VAL A 240 -6.32 16.66 -18.80
C VAL A 240 -6.19 18.00 -18.09
N LEU A 241 -5.47 18.01 -16.97
CA LEU A 241 -5.09 19.23 -16.27
C LEU A 241 -4.05 19.99 -17.10
N LYS A 242 -4.35 21.26 -17.40
CA LYS A 242 -3.47 22.18 -18.12
C LYS A 242 -3.00 23.25 -17.14
N ILE A 243 -1.70 23.33 -16.96
CA ILE A 243 -1.05 24.15 -15.94
C ILE A 243 0.33 24.58 -16.43
N GLY A 244 0.69 25.83 -16.13
CA GLY A 244 1.95 26.43 -16.59
C GLY A 244 3.18 25.86 -15.87
N LEU A 245 4.36 25.98 -16.49
CA LEU A 245 5.61 25.47 -15.90
C LEU A 245 5.85 26.02 -14.49
N GLU A 246 5.64 27.32 -14.28
CA GLU A 246 5.89 27.97 -12.99
C GLU A 246 5.02 27.40 -11.87
N GLU A 247 3.73 27.20 -12.11
CA GLU A 247 2.83 26.62 -11.11
C GLU A 247 3.17 25.14 -10.83
N ARG A 248 3.66 24.40 -11.84
CA ARG A 248 4.18 23.04 -11.63
C ARG A 248 5.44 23.03 -10.76
N VAL A 249 6.34 24.00 -10.96
CA VAL A 249 7.54 24.16 -10.12
C VAL A 249 7.11 24.43 -8.68
N GLU A 250 6.16 25.33 -8.45
CA GLU A 250 5.64 25.62 -7.09
C GLU A 250 4.98 24.41 -6.44
N ASN A 251 4.21 23.62 -7.20
CA ASN A 251 3.59 22.41 -6.68
C ASN A 251 4.65 21.41 -6.22
N ILE A 252 5.64 21.13 -7.06
CA ILE A 252 6.73 20.21 -6.71
C ILE A 252 7.54 20.76 -5.54
N PHE A 253 7.86 22.05 -5.54
CA PHE A 253 8.59 22.68 -4.46
C PHE A 253 7.87 22.53 -3.12
N ARG A 254 6.56 22.78 -3.09
CA ARG A 254 5.75 22.56 -1.91
C ARG A 254 5.76 21.10 -1.46
N ASP A 255 5.37 20.20 -2.37
CA ASP A 255 5.11 18.79 -2.04
C ASP A 255 6.38 18.02 -1.66
N TYR A 256 7.54 18.40 -2.20
CA TYR A 256 8.80 17.66 -2.05
C TYR A 256 9.89 18.39 -1.27
N ILE A 257 9.80 19.71 -1.10
CA ILE A 257 10.78 20.48 -0.32
C ILE A 257 10.13 20.92 0.98
N LEU A 258 9.10 21.78 0.92
CA LEU A 258 8.50 22.39 2.11
C LEU A 258 7.77 21.39 3.01
N GLU A 259 6.96 20.50 2.44
CA GLU A 259 6.17 19.51 3.19
C GLU A 259 6.96 18.22 3.50
N SER A 260 8.23 18.17 3.12
CA SER A 260 9.12 17.04 3.40
C SER A 260 9.86 17.20 4.72
N SER A 261 10.56 16.16 5.18
CA SER A 261 11.46 16.24 6.35
C SER A 261 12.50 17.36 6.21
N LEU A 262 12.88 17.75 5.00
CA LEU A 262 13.76 18.89 4.78
C LEU A 262 13.13 20.22 5.19
N GLY A 263 11.88 20.46 4.81
CA GLY A 263 11.18 21.71 5.11
C GLY A 263 10.58 21.75 6.52
N VAL A 264 10.17 20.59 7.06
CA VAL A 264 9.56 20.46 8.39
C VAL A 264 10.61 20.35 9.49
N ASP A 265 11.59 19.45 9.30
CA ASP A 265 12.56 19.08 10.35
C ASP A 265 13.99 19.60 10.06
N GLY A 266 14.22 20.18 8.88
CA GLY A 266 15.57 20.56 8.44
C GLY A 266 16.47 19.36 8.09
N ASP A 267 15.88 18.21 7.76
CA ASP A 267 16.61 16.98 7.50
C ASP A 267 17.48 17.05 6.23
N LEU A 268 18.79 17.26 6.43
CA LEU A 268 19.78 17.35 5.37
C LEU A 268 19.96 16.03 4.59
N GLN A 269 19.56 14.88 5.16
CA GLN A 269 19.63 13.59 4.46
C GLN A 269 18.79 13.60 3.17
N LYS A 270 17.76 14.45 3.11
CA LYS A 270 16.90 14.60 1.95
C LYS A 270 17.65 15.06 0.70
N PHE A 271 18.67 15.92 0.83
CA PHE A 271 19.48 16.33 -0.31
C PHE A 271 20.24 15.14 -0.93
N GLU A 272 20.73 14.20 -0.12
CA GLU A 272 21.36 12.98 -0.63
C GLU A 272 20.37 12.08 -1.35
N ASP A 273 19.12 12.01 -0.87
CA ASP A 273 18.08 11.26 -1.56
C ASP A 273 17.74 11.87 -2.93
N PHE A 274 17.67 13.20 -3.03
CA PHE A 274 17.52 13.88 -4.33
C PHE A 274 18.70 13.60 -5.26
N ARG A 275 19.94 13.68 -4.77
CA ARG A 275 21.14 13.32 -5.55
C ARG A 275 21.06 11.87 -6.04
N ARG A 276 20.63 10.94 -5.19
CA ARG A 276 20.46 9.52 -5.57
C ARG A 276 19.40 9.36 -6.66
N ALA A 277 18.26 10.04 -6.53
CA ALA A 277 17.17 10.00 -7.50
C ALA A 277 17.61 10.54 -8.88
N VAL A 278 18.30 11.69 -8.91
CA VAL A 278 18.85 12.28 -10.14
C VAL A 278 19.88 11.34 -10.79
N ARG A 279 20.79 10.75 -10.00
CA ARG A 279 21.76 9.77 -10.52
C ARG A 279 21.09 8.54 -11.12
N ALA A 280 19.99 8.06 -10.52
CA ALA A 280 19.24 6.90 -11.02
C ALA A 280 18.64 7.12 -12.42
N ILE A 281 18.31 8.36 -12.78
CA ILE A 281 17.75 8.71 -14.10
C ILE A 281 18.79 9.25 -15.09
N SER A 282 20.06 9.34 -14.69
CA SER A 282 21.16 9.93 -15.47
C SER A 282 21.27 9.42 -16.91
N ARG A 283 21.05 8.12 -17.15
CA ARG A 283 21.08 7.51 -18.48
C ARG A 283 20.07 8.14 -19.45
N LYS A 284 18.89 8.51 -18.97
CA LYS A 284 17.83 9.15 -19.78
C LYS A 284 18.04 10.66 -19.88
N LEU A 285 18.59 11.28 -18.84
CA LEU A 285 18.82 12.71 -18.74
C LEU A 285 20.05 13.19 -19.54
N GLY A 286 21.07 12.33 -19.65
CA GLY A 286 22.37 12.64 -20.25
C GLY A 286 23.37 13.22 -19.23
N GLY A 287 24.66 12.97 -19.44
CA GLY A 287 25.72 13.30 -18.47
C GLY A 287 25.81 14.79 -18.14
N ALA A 288 25.81 15.67 -19.15
CA ALA A 288 25.92 17.12 -18.95
C ALA A 288 24.75 17.69 -18.12
N ARG A 289 23.51 17.36 -18.50
CA ARG A 289 22.30 17.79 -17.79
C ARG A 289 22.23 17.23 -16.36
N THR A 290 22.71 15.99 -16.18
CA THR A 290 22.80 15.36 -14.86
C THR A 290 23.73 16.17 -13.95
N GLN A 291 24.94 16.50 -14.44
CA GLN A 291 25.89 17.30 -13.66
C GLN A 291 25.34 18.68 -13.33
N GLU A 292 24.67 19.32 -14.28
CA GLU A 292 24.09 20.65 -14.04
C GLU A 292 23.01 20.64 -12.95
N ILE A 293 22.11 19.64 -12.96
CA ILE A 293 21.10 19.49 -11.90
C ILE A 293 21.75 19.16 -10.54
N LEU A 294 22.81 18.36 -10.53
CA LEU A 294 23.54 18.05 -9.29
C LEU A 294 24.24 19.30 -8.73
N SER A 295 24.82 20.14 -9.58
CA SER A 295 25.41 21.42 -9.16
C SER A 295 24.37 22.35 -8.53
N ASP A 296 23.19 22.48 -9.13
CA ASP A 296 22.11 23.30 -8.56
C ASP A 296 21.61 22.75 -7.21
N LEU A 297 21.58 21.42 -7.05
CA LEU A 297 21.29 20.75 -5.78
C LEU A 297 22.36 21.05 -4.72
N ASP A 298 23.63 21.07 -5.10
CA ASP A 298 24.74 21.38 -4.20
C ASP A 298 24.70 22.85 -3.75
N ILE A 299 24.40 23.78 -4.66
CA ILE A 299 24.15 25.18 -4.33
C ILE A 299 22.97 25.29 -3.36
N SER A 300 21.85 24.62 -3.65
CA SER A 300 20.66 24.67 -2.78
C SER A 300 20.92 24.09 -1.39
N HIS A 301 21.76 23.07 -1.30
CA HIS A 301 22.18 22.50 -0.02
C HIS A 301 23.03 23.50 0.78
N GLN A 302 23.99 24.17 0.14
CA GLN A 302 24.85 25.16 0.78
C GLN A 302 24.08 26.40 1.24
N GLU A 303 23.15 26.89 0.41
CA GLU A 303 22.29 28.02 0.75
C GLU A 303 21.41 27.72 1.96
N PHE A 304 20.81 26.53 2.01
CA PHE A 304 20.04 26.09 3.16
C PHE A 304 20.88 26.02 4.44
N GLN A 305 22.09 25.43 4.36
CA GLN A 305 23.02 25.38 5.50
C GLN A 305 23.48 26.77 5.96
N SER A 306 23.52 27.75 5.05
CA SER A 306 23.88 29.13 5.34
C SER A 306 22.72 29.99 5.85
N GLY A 307 21.52 29.40 6.01
CA GLY A 307 20.33 30.10 6.48
C GLY A 307 19.61 30.95 5.42
N LEU A 308 19.93 30.78 4.13
CA LEU A 308 19.31 31.52 3.03
C LEU A 308 17.96 30.93 2.59
N GLY A 309 17.53 29.83 3.22
CA GLY A 309 16.23 29.19 2.97
C GLY A 309 16.28 28.09 1.91
N LEU A 310 15.11 27.75 1.37
CA LEU A 310 14.94 26.62 0.44
C LEU A 310 14.63 27.05 -0.99
N GLU A 311 14.52 28.35 -1.25
CA GLU A 311 13.94 28.89 -2.49
C GLU A 311 14.68 28.46 -3.76
N SER A 312 16.01 28.31 -3.67
CA SER A 312 16.89 27.89 -4.76
C SER A 312 16.57 26.51 -5.33
N ASN A 313 15.89 25.65 -4.56
CA ASN A 313 15.50 24.32 -5.02
C ASN A 313 14.58 24.37 -6.25
N ARG A 314 13.89 25.49 -6.49
CA ARG A 314 13.10 25.69 -7.71
C ARG A 314 13.91 25.58 -9.00
N HIS A 315 15.20 25.93 -8.97
CA HIS A 315 16.05 25.91 -10.16
C HIS A 315 16.23 24.50 -10.71
N TRP A 316 16.67 23.57 -9.87
CA TRP A 316 16.87 22.19 -10.28
C TRP A 316 15.54 21.47 -10.57
N ILE A 317 14.47 21.81 -9.83
CA ILE A 317 13.11 21.32 -10.08
C ILE A 317 12.66 21.72 -11.49
N ARG A 318 12.80 22.99 -11.87
CA ARG A 318 12.42 23.49 -13.20
C ARG A 318 13.17 22.74 -14.30
N LYS A 319 14.50 22.58 -14.16
CA LYS A 319 15.33 21.83 -15.11
C LYS A 319 14.88 20.38 -15.23
N LEU A 320 14.59 19.73 -14.10
CA LEU A 320 14.15 18.33 -14.09
C LEU A 320 12.78 18.15 -14.77
N LEU A 321 11.83 19.07 -14.54
CA LEU A 321 10.54 19.05 -15.22
C LEU A 321 10.71 19.14 -16.75
N VAL A 322 11.47 20.13 -17.22
CA VAL A 322 11.62 20.41 -18.65
C VAL A 322 12.48 19.36 -19.36
N TRP A 323 13.56 18.87 -18.73
CA TRP A 323 14.54 18.01 -19.41
C TRP A 323 14.25 16.53 -19.28
N TYR A 324 13.48 16.12 -18.27
CA TYR A 324 13.16 14.71 -18.03
C TYR A 324 11.67 14.43 -18.17
N TYR A 325 10.82 15.15 -17.44
CA TYR A 325 9.41 14.80 -17.33
C TYR A 325 8.58 15.20 -18.55
N ASP A 326 8.75 16.41 -19.08
CA ASP A 326 8.00 16.87 -20.25
C ASP A 326 8.25 15.99 -21.49
N PRO A 327 9.51 15.62 -21.84
CA PRO A 327 9.76 14.70 -22.95
C PRO A 327 9.17 13.29 -22.75
N LEU A 328 9.01 12.83 -21.51
CA LEU A 328 8.37 11.54 -21.21
C LEU A 328 6.85 11.64 -21.35
N TYR A 329 6.27 12.72 -20.82
CA TYR A 329 4.85 12.99 -20.93
C TYR A 329 4.42 13.07 -22.41
N ASP A 330 5.12 13.86 -23.22
CA ASP A 330 4.83 14.05 -24.65
C ASP A 330 4.90 12.77 -25.48
N ARG A 331 5.70 11.78 -25.06
CA ARG A 331 5.76 10.45 -25.69
C ARG A 331 4.60 9.57 -25.28
N SER A 332 4.12 9.72 -24.04
CA SER A 332 3.03 8.94 -23.47
C SER A 332 1.63 9.49 -23.77
N SER A 333 1.54 10.79 -24.12
CA SER A 333 0.30 11.48 -24.44
C SER A 333 -0.08 11.42 -25.92
N LYS A 334 0.78 10.87 -26.77
CA LYS A 334 0.51 10.58 -28.19
C LYS A 334 -0.17 9.22 -28.33
#